data_AF-A0A534X571-F1
#
_entry.id   AF-A0A534X571-F1
#
_cell.length_a   1.000
_cell.length_b   1.000
_cell.length_c   1.000
_cell.angle_alpha   90.00
_cell.angle_beta   90.00
_cell.angle_gamma   90.00
#
_symmetry.space_group_name_H-M   'P 1'
#
loop_
_entity.id
_entity.type
_entity.pdbx_description
1 polymer ?
#
loop_
_entity_poly.entity_id
_entity_poly.type
_entity_poly.pdbx_seq_one_letter_code
_entity_poly.pdbx_strand_id
1 'polypeptide(L)'
;MRILVAVVLVLALGSAAGAECPPDCIAGGGPAATDCFVAWSGMQAMSEACTDGEACDIDGKVDGVCTLGIQGCINVPGLGPCMPAGLSGPPTVTPSKDPTGQALAAALDALDSSTHGCTPPGLGLPLRLSLAGIRPGKSRLTVTASSGGKRDRDRLRLTCTPGAAQPSFARDVQPIFTSRCAIPSCHTGPAVSASGMQSLDAAVAWASSVNVRATTGKLLRVKPGSIRGSQVAHRVLGQGLPRGGTLMPQGCPGFPPAGGCLTEPEIFTILAWIAEGAPNN
;
A
#
# COMPACT_ATOMS: atom_id res chain seq x y z
N MET A 1 -42.41 25.95 -32.19
CA MET A 1 -41.55 26.71 -31.26
C MET A 1 -40.43 25.78 -30.82
N ARG A 2 -39.21 26.02 -31.31
CA ARG A 2 -38.03 25.16 -31.16
C ARG A 2 -37.32 25.52 -29.85
N ILE A 3 -36.97 24.54 -29.02
CA ILE A 3 -36.05 24.74 -27.89
C ILE A 3 -34.89 23.77 -28.10
N LEU A 4 -33.76 24.31 -28.58
CA LEU A 4 -32.47 23.63 -28.63
C LEU A 4 -31.86 23.70 -27.22
N VAL A 5 -31.68 22.56 -26.58
CA VAL A 5 -30.90 22.45 -25.34
C VAL A 5 -29.45 22.16 -25.73
N ALA A 6 -28.59 23.15 -25.54
CA ALA A 6 -27.15 23.01 -25.71
C ALA A 6 -26.57 22.26 -24.49
N VAL A 7 -26.08 21.04 -24.71
CA VAL A 7 -25.30 20.29 -23.72
C VAL A 7 -23.86 20.78 -23.80
N VAL A 8 -23.43 21.56 -22.81
CA VAL A 8 -22.02 21.97 -22.66
C VAL A 8 -21.28 20.83 -21.95
N LEU A 9 -20.47 20.09 -22.71
CA LEU A 9 -19.56 19.08 -22.19
C LEU A 9 -18.31 19.79 -21.65
N VAL A 10 -18.24 19.97 -20.33
CA VAL A 10 -17.03 20.48 -19.67
C VAL A 10 -16.01 19.35 -19.61
N LEU A 11 -15.06 19.35 -20.55
CA LEU A 11 -13.83 18.55 -20.46
C LEU A 11 -12.98 19.12 -19.31
N ALA A 12 -13.05 18.47 -18.15
CA ALA A 12 -12.06 18.66 -17.11
C ALA A 12 -10.72 18.08 -17.59
N LEU A 13 -9.94 18.90 -18.27
CA LEU A 13 -8.50 18.66 -18.42
C LEU A 13 -7.91 18.77 -17.01
N GLY A 14 -7.77 17.64 -16.33
CA GLY A 14 -6.93 17.56 -15.14
C GLY A 14 -5.51 17.90 -15.54
N SER A 15 -5.11 19.15 -15.33
CA SER A 15 -3.71 19.54 -15.37
C SER A 15 -3.01 18.75 -14.28
N ALA A 16 -2.21 17.75 -14.67
CA ALA A 16 -1.17 17.25 -13.79
C ALA A 16 -0.24 18.44 -13.55
N ALA A 17 -0.38 19.09 -12.40
CA ALA A 17 0.59 20.06 -11.92
C ALA A 17 1.88 19.27 -11.69
N GLY A 18 2.76 19.27 -12.70
CA GLY A 18 4.10 18.74 -12.55
C GLY A 18 4.77 19.52 -11.44
N ALA A 19 5.36 18.82 -10.48
CA ALA A 19 6.25 19.48 -9.53
C ALA A 19 7.37 20.15 -10.34
N GLU A 20 7.37 21.48 -10.37
CA GLU A 20 8.45 22.27 -10.92
C GLU A 20 9.57 22.33 -9.86
N CYS A 21 10.63 21.53 -10.01
CA CYS A 21 11.91 21.83 -9.35
C CYS A 21 12.54 23.05 -10.07
N PRO A 22 13.24 24.00 -9.42
CA PRO A 22 13.51 24.32 -7.99
C PRO A 22 12.52 25.35 -7.37
N PRO A 23 12.51 25.62 -6.03
CA PRO A 23 13.62 25.48 -5.07
C PRO A 23 13.64 24.23 -4.16
N ASP A 24 12.59 23.39 -4.15
CA ASP A 24 12.39 22.41 -3.06
C ASP A 24 13.05 21.04 -3.25
N CYS A 25 13.99 20.92 -4.19
CA CYS A 25 14.57 19.62 -4.55
C CYS A 25 15.91 19.39 -3.86
N ILE A 26 16.07 18.21 -3.25
CA ILE A 26 17.30 17.77 -2.60
C ILE A 26 18.07 16.81 -3.51
N ALA A 27 19.39 16.97 -3.56
CA ALA A 27 20.26 16.01 -4.24
C ALA A 27 20.18 14.64 -3.55
N GLY A 28 20.09 13.56 -4.33
CA GLY A 28 20.01 12.21 -3.80
C GLY A 28 21.32 11.65 -3.23
N GLY A 29 22.39 12.42 -3.40
CA GLY A 29 23.71 12.23 -2.81
C GLY A 29 24.66 11.49 -3.75
N GLY A 30 25.96 11.70 -3.57
CA GLY A 30 26.97 11.23 -4.50
C GLY A 30 27.79 12.39 -5.03
N PRO A 31 28.38 12.27 -6.23
CA PRO A 31 29.10 13.38 -6.83
C PRO A 31 28.14 14.48 -7.28
N ALA A 32 28.36 15.71 -6.80
CA ALA A 32 27.60 16.91 -7.23
C ALA A 32 27.61 17.17 -8.75
N ALA A 33 28.47 16.50 -9.51
CA ALA A 33 28.53 16.56 -10.97
C ALA A 33 27.50 15.64 -11.67
N THR A 34 26.79 14.79 -10.93
CA THR A 34 25.78 13.85 -11.44
C THR A 34 24.43 13.95 -10.72
N ASP A 35 24.36 14.62 -9.56
CA ASP A 35 23.13 14.75 -8.75
C ASP A 35 21.93 15.40 -9.49
N CYS A 36 22.14 16.06 -10.63
CA CYS A 36 21.03 16.54 -11.46
C CYS A 36 20.37 15.45 -12.30
N PHE A 37 20.93 14.24 -12.36
CA PHE A 37 20.33 13.13 -13.11
C PHE A 37 19.07 12.65 -12.41
N VAL A 38 19.12 12.51 -11.08
CA VAL A 38 17.97 12.28 -10.23
C VAL A 38 18.05 13.17 -8.99
N ALA A 39 16.97 13.89 -8.70
CA ALA A 39 16.79 14.63 -7.45
C ALA A 39 15.42 14.31 -6.84
N TRP A 40 15.24 14.71 -5.58
CA TRP A 40 14.07 14.33 -4.81
C TRP A 40 13.31 15.55 -4.31
N SER A 41 11.99 15.47 -4.35
CA SER A 41 11.08 16.45 -3.75
C SER A 41 10.08 15.76 -2.82
N GLY A 42 9.42 16.52 -1.94
CA GLY A 42 8.45 15.99 -0.97
C GLY A 42 9.09 15.21 0.18
N MET A 43 10.38 15.45 0.45
CA MET A 43 11.14 14.84 1.55
C MET A 43 12.21 15.81 2.08
N GLN A 44 12.64 15.60 3.32
CA GLN A 44 13.61 16.44 4.02
C GLN A 44 15.03 15.85 3.98
N ALA A 45 15.14 14.53 3.89
CA ALA A 45 16.41 13.81 3.84
C ALA A 45 16.25 12.45 3.15
N MET A 46 17.35 11.89 2.64
CA MET A 46 17.37 10.55 2.01
C MET A 46 17.00 9.38 2.93
N SER A 47 16.71 9.68 4.20
CA SER A 47 16.18 8.75 5.18
C SER A 47 14.93 9.34 5.83
N GLU A 48 13.76 8.90 5.38
CA GLU A 48 12.46 9.36 5.87
C GLU A 48 11.76 8.30 6.71
N ALA A 49 11.09 8.77 7.76
CA ALA A 49 10.20 7.97 8.56
C ALA A 49 8.84 8.65 8.63
N CYS A 50 7.80 7.89 8.35
CA CYS A 50 6.43 8.36 8.41
C CYS A 50 5.58 7.43 9.27
N THR A 51 4.66 8.01 10.04
CA THR A 51 3.64 7.25 10.75
C THR A 51 2.37 7.24 9.92
N ASP A 52 1.83 6.05 9.69
CA ASP A 52 0.57 5.78 8.96
C ASP A 52 -0.57 6.63 9.55
N GLY A 53 -1.20 7.45 8.72
CA GLY A 53 -2.24 8.41 9.07
C GLY A 53 -1.79 9.77 9.64
N GLU A 54 -0.49 10.05 9.71
CA GLU A 54 0.02 11.37 10.11
C GLU A 54 0.33 12.29 8.91
N ALA A 55 0.77 13.53 9.16
CA ALA A 55 0.91 14.55 8.10
C ALA A 55 1.89 14.19 6.97
N CYS A 56 2.86 13.30 7.22
CA CYS A 56 3.78 12.78 6.20
C CYS A 56 3.13 11.74 5.27
N ASP A 57 1.99 11.19 5.69
CA ASP A 57 1.15 10.28 4.96
C ASP A 57 0.05 11.10 4.28
N ILE A 58 0.21 11.34 2.98
CA ILE A 58 -0.52 12.40 2.29
C ILE A 58 -2.00 12.07 2.11
N ASP A 59 -2.42 10.81 2.29
CA ASP A 59 -3.83 10.45 2.31
C ASP A 59 -4.46 10.55 3.71
N GLY A 60 -3.64 10.69 4.76
CA GLY A 60 -4.05 10.87 6.15
C GLY A 60 -4.81 9.69 6.74
N LYS A 61 -4.74 8.50 6.14
CA LYS A 61 -5.48 7.31 6.60
C LYS A 61 -4.58 6.40 7.41
N VAL A 62 -5.14 5.84 8.48
CA VAL A 62 -4.50 4.73 9.20
C VAL A 62 -4.97 3.44 8.55
N ASP A 63 -4.40 3.10 7.40
CA ASP A 63 -4.83 1.94 6.61
C ASP A 63 -3.72 0.90 6.42
N GLY A 64 -2.56 1.12 7.03
CA GLY A 64 -1.42 0.22 7.00
C GLY A 64 -0.49 0.44 5.82
N VAL A 65 -0.66 1.54 5.07
CA VAL A 65 0.21 1.97 3.98
C VAL A 65 0.47 3.46 4.11
N CYS A 66 1.72 3.85 4.38
CA CYS A 66 2.07 5.26 4.29
C CYS A 66 2.13 5.67 2.81
N THR A 67 1.23 6.55 2.38
CA THR A 67 1.22 7.15 1.05
C THR A 67 2.13 8.38 1.06
N LEU A 68 3.37 8.24 0.58
CA LEU A 68 4.39 9.28 0.72
C LEU A 68 4.30 10.30 -0.43
N GLY A 69 4.43 11.58 -0.08
CA GLY A 69 4.48 12.70 -1.04
C GLY A 69 5.79 12.81 -1.84
N ILE A 70 6.64 11.78 -1.80
CA ILE A 70 7.96 11.77 -2.40
C ILE A 70 7.84 11.72 -3.92
N GLN A 71 8.63 12.55 -4.60
CA GLN A 71 8.72 12.61 -6.05
C GLN A 71 10.18 12.45 -6.48
N GLY A 72 10.41 11.57 -7.45
CA GLY A 72 11.70 11.45 -8.13
C GLY A 72 11.70 12.31 -9.39
N CYS A 73 12.66 13.21 -9.51
CA CYS A 73 12.78 14.15 -10.62
C CYS A 73 14.03 13.87 -11.43
N ILE A 74 13.92 13.85 -12.76
CA ILE A 74 15.04 13.61 -13.66
C ILE A 74 15.47 14.89 -14.40
N ASN A 75 16.73 14.91 -14.86
CA ASN A 75 17.30 16.01 -15.65
C ASN A 75 17.08 17.39 -15.01
N VAL A 76 17.33 17.51 -13.71
CA VAL A 76 16.95 18.68 -12.89
C VAL A 76 17.88 19.87 -13.16
N PRO A 77 17.37 20.99 -13.70
CA PRO A 77 18.20 22.17 -13.95
C PRO A 77 18.55 22.91 -12.65
N GLY A 78 19.68 23.61 -12.63
CA GLY A 78 20.06 24.50 -11.53
C GLY A 78 20.49 23.80 -10.22
N LEU A 79 20.63 22.48 -10.22
CA LEU A 79 21.08 21.72 -9.05
C LEU A 79 22.61 21.68 -8.97
N GLY A 80 23.18 22.68 -8.29
CA GLY A 80 24.62 22.77 -8.07
C GLY A 80 25.42 22.92 -9.39
N PRO A 81 26.60 22.29 -9.51
CA PRO A 81 27.43 22.37 -10.72
C PRO A 81 27.01 21.38 -11.82
N CYS A 82 25.96 20.59 -11.60
CA CYS A 82 25.52 19.57 -12.54
C CYS A 82 24.74 20.19 -13.70
N MET A 83 25.09 19.81 -14.93
CA MET A 83 24.37 20.22 -16.14
C MET A 83 23.64 19.00 -16.72
N PRO A 84 22.29 19.00 -16.76
CA PRO A 84 21.53 17.88 -17.30
C PRO A 84 21.70 17.79 -18.82
N ALA A 85 21.84 16.56 -19.34
CA ALA A 85 22.10 16.30 -20.76
C ALA A 85 21.20 15.19 -21.34
N GLY A 86 20.08 14.88 -20.69
CA GLY A 86 19.24 13.73 -21.00
C GLY A 86 19.85 12.43 -20.48
N LEU A 87 19.01 11.49 -20.03
CA LEU A 87 19.44 10.19 -19.53
C LEU A 87 19.61 9.20 -20.68
N SER A 88 20.53 8.24 -20.52
CA SER A 88 20.74 7.12 -21.44
C SER A 88 19.58 6.11 -21.46
N GLY A 89 18.62 6.27 -20.54
CA GLY A 89 17.44 5.44 -20.38
C GLY A 89 16.76 5.76 -19.04
N PRO A 90 15.62 5.12 -18.76
CA PRO A 90 14.90 5.33 -17.52
C PRO A 90 15.76 4.93 -16.31
N PRO A 91 15.69 5.67 -15.18
CA PRO A 91 16.37 5.27 -13.97
C PRO A 91 15.95 3.87 -13.51
N THR A 92 16.91 3.11 -12.99
CA THR A 92 16.67 1.77 -12.46
C THR A 92 16.55 1.79 -10.95
N VAL A 93 15.61 1.03 -10.37
CA VAL A 93 15.40 0.94 -8.92
C VAL A 93 15.68 -0.47 -8.42
N THR A 94 16.45 -0.58 -7.34
CA THR A 94 16.77 -1.86 -6.70
C THR A 94 16.48 -1.82 -5.19
N PRO A 95 16.08 -2.94 -4.57
CA PRO A 95 15.83 -4.26 -5.19
C PRO A 95 14.50 -4.33 -5.95
N SER A 96 14.50 -4.98 -7.11
CA SER A 96 13.32 -5.06 -8.01
C SER A 96 12.15 -5.90 -7.48
N LYS A 97 12.31 -6.55 -6.32
CA LYS A 97 11.27 -7.34 -5.65
C LYS A 97 10.54 -6.57 -4.55
N ASP A 98 11.02 -5.38 -4.21
CA ASP A 98 10.36 -4.51 -3.25
C ASP A 98 9.16 -3.83 -3.95
N PRO A 99 7.92 -3.98 -3.47
CA PRO A 99 6.74 -3.40 -4.10
C PRO A 99 6.81 -1.86 -4.20
N THR A 100 7.35 -1.20 -3.18
CA THR A 100 7.58 0.26 -3.18
C THR A 100 8.58 0.60 -4.28
N GLY A 101 9.65 -0.18 -4.38
CA GLY A 101 10.66 -0.05 -5.43
C GLY A 101 10.10 -0.26 -6.84
N GLN A 102 9.18 -1.22 -7.02
CA GLN A 102 8.51 -1.47 -8.30
C GLN A 102 7.61 -0.31 -8.71
N ALA A 103 6.83 0.24 -7.76
CA ALA A 103 5.98 1.40 -8.01
C ALA A 103 6.82 2.63 -8.41
N LEU A 104 7.91 2.89 -7.69
CA LEU A 104 8.84 3.98 -8.03
C LEU A 104 9.52 3.76 -9.39
N ALA A 105 9.94 2.53 -9.69
CA ALA A 105 10.54 2.20 -11.00
C ALA A 105 9.55 2.47 -12.13
N ALA A 106 8.30 2.03 -12.00
CA ALA A 106 7.26 2.26 -13.01
C ALA A 106 6.96 3.76 -13.19
N ALA A 107 6.94 4.53 -12.10
CA ALA A 107 6.72 5.97 -12.17
C ALA A 107 7.87 6.71 -12.87
N LEU A 108 9.13 6.32 -12.61
CA LEU A 108 10.31 6.87 -13.27
C LEU A 108 10.41 6.46 -14.74
N ASP A 109 10.01 5.23 -15.07
CA ASP A 109 9.98 4.70 -16.45
C ASP A 109 8.97 5.43 -17.34
N ALA A 110 7.91 5.99 -16.74
CA ALA A 110 6.91 6.79 -17.44
C ALA A 110 7.40 8.21 -17.81
N LEU A 111 8.56 8.65 -17.30
CA LEU A 111 9.13 9.96 -17.62
C LEU A 111 9.92 9.92 -18.94
N ASP A 112 9.86 11.01 -19.69
CA ASP A 112 10.72 11.18 -20.86
C ASP A 112 12.17 11.43 -20.42
N SER A 113 13.02 10.44 -20.66
CA SER A 113 14.44 10.47 -20.30
C SER A 113 15.22 11.62 -20.95
N SER A 114 14.71 12.25 -22.02
CA SER A 114 15.38 13.36 -22.71
C SER A 114 15.05 14.74 -22.13
N THR A 115 14.03 14.85 -21.29
CA THR A 115 13.54 16.12 -20.76
C THR A 115 13.46 16.11 -19.24
N HIS A 116 13.28 17.28 -18.62
CA HIS A 116 13.02 17.38 -17.20
C HIS A 116 11.60 16.91 -16.89
N GLY A 117 11.45 16.13 -15.82
CA GLY A 117 10.14 15.70 -15.32
C GLY A 117 10.25 15.08 -13.94
N CYS A 118 9.12 15.05 -13.23
CA CYS A 118 9.00 14.44 -11.90
C CYS A 118 7.89 13.41 -11.89
N THR A 119 8.07 12.33 -11.12
CA THR A 119 7.00 11.37 -10.85
C THR A 119 5.85 12.03 -10.09
N PRO A 120 4.60 11.56 -10.23
CA PRO A 120 3.53 11.98 -9.34
C PRO A 120 3.83 11.60 -7.88
N PRO A 121 3.31 12.36 -6.89
CA PRO A 121 3.39 11.96 -5.48
C PRO A 121 2.47 10.75 -5.21
N GLY A 122 2.61 10.13 -4.04
CA GLY A 122 1.78 9.02 -3.60
C GLY A 122 2.47 7.66 -3.64
N LEU A 123 3.78 7.63 -3.35
CA LEU A 123 4.53 6.38 -3.27
C LEU A 123 4.09 5.60 -2.01
N GLY A 124 3.36 4.51 -2.21
CA GLY A 124 2.88 3.67 -1.10
C GLY A 124 4.00 2.82 -0.47
N LEU A 125 4.12 2.89 0.86
CA LEU A 125 5.02 2.08 1.67
C LEU A 125 4.23 1.26 2.70
N PRO A 126 3.93 -0.02 2.41
CA PRO A 126 3.10 -0.82 3.29
C PRO A 126 3.82 -1.23 4.59
N LEU A 127 3.06 -1.30 5.67
CA LEU A 127 3.49 -1.92 6.93
C LEU A 127 3.75 -3.41 6.75
N ARG A 128 4.59 -3.96 7.64
CA ARG A 128 4.85 -5.40 7.64
C ARG A 128 3.81 -6.12 8.50
N LEU A 129 2.90 -6.83 7.84
CA LEU A 129 1.86 -7.63 8.48
C LEU A 129 2.31 -9.08 8.68
N SER A 130 2.17 -9.61 9.90
CA SER A 130 2.53 -10.99 10.20
C SER A 130 1.76 -11.54 11.38
N LEU A 131 1.82 -12.85 11.59
CA LEU A 131 1.28 -13.48 12.79
C LEU A 131 1.88 -12.93 14.09
N ALA A 132 3.10 -12.40 14.04
CA ALA A 132 3.78 -11.83 15.21
C ALA A 132 3.37 -10.38 15.50
N GLY A 133 2.46 -9.80 14.71
CA GLY A 133 1.97 -8.44 14.86
C GLY A 133 2.19 -7.57 13.62
N ILE A 134 1.69 -6.33 13.72
CA ILE A 134 1.89 -5.24 12.77
C ILE A 134 3.20 -4.55 13.14
N ARG A 135 4.11 -4.43 12.18
CA ARG A 135 5.46 -3.88 12.40
C ARG A 135 5.78 -2.82 11.35
N PRO A 136 6.77 -1.95 11.62
CA PRO A 136 7.20 -0.97 10.64
C PRO A 136 7.56 -1.60 9.29
N GLY A 137 7.01 -1.03 8.22
CA GLY A 137 7.43 -1.25 6.84
C GLY A 137 8.74 -0.53 6.59
N LYS A 138 9.66 -1.15 5.85
CA LYS A 138 10.96 -0.55 5.52
C LYS A 138 11.31 -0.85 4.09
N SER A 139 11.63 0.19 3.33
CA SER A 139 12.18 0.06 1.99
C SER A 139 13.56 0.72 1.93
N ARG A 140 14.49 0.05 1.25
CA ARG A 140 15.86 0.53 1.04
C ARG A 140 16.13 0.48 -0.44
N LEU A 141 15.88 1.61 -1.10
CA LEU A 141 15.93 1.71 -2.55
C LEU A 141 17.26 2.30 -2.97
N THR A 142 17.83 1.76 -4.04
CA THR A 142 18.92 2.41 -4.77
C THR A 142 18.40 2.75 -6.16
N VAL A 143 18.39 4.03 -6.49
CA VAL A 143 18.00 4.56 -7.79
C VAL A 143 19.26 4.88 -8.56
N THR A 144 19.37 4.38 -9.79
CA THR A 144 20.55 4.60 -10.64
C THR A 144 20.13 5.19 -11.97
N ALA A 145 20.63 6.39 -12.27
CA ALA A 145 20.51 7.03 -13.57
C ALA A 145 21.87 7.11 -14.25
N SER A 146 21.90 7.20 -15.57
CA SER A 146 23.12 7.28 -16.36
C SER A 146 22.96 8.31 -17.47
N SER A 147 24.01 9.09 -17.74
CA SER A 147 24.07 10.01 -18.87
C SER A 147 25.53 10.23 -19.27
N GLY A 148 25.82 10.22 -20.58
CA GLY A 148 27.16 10.53 -21.11
C GLY A 148 28.29 9.68 -20.50
N GLY A 149 28.02 8.41 -20.18
CA GLY A 149 28.98 7.51 -19.51
C GLY A 149 29.19 7.74 -18.01
N LYS A 150 28.55 8.76 -17.44
CA LYS A 150 28.48 8.99 -15.99
C LYS A 150 27.27 8.30 -15.39
N ARG A 151 27.34 8.03 -14.09
CA ARG A 151 26.25 7.39 -13.34
C ARG A 151 26.00 8.15 -12.05
N ASP A 152 24.73 8.32 -11.78
CA ASP A 152 24.22 8.85 -10.53
C ASP A 152 23.59 7.73 -9.72
N ARG A 153 23.79 7.72 -8.40
CA ARG A 153 23.35 6.63 -7.53
C ARG A 153 22.85 7.13 -6.19
N ASP A 154 21.53 7.21 -6.11
CA ASP A 154 20.83 7.65 -4.93
C ASP A 154 20.41 6.49 -4.05
N ARG A 155 20.47 6.69 -2.74
CA ARG A 155 20.06 5.70 -1.76
C ARG A 155 18.97 6.24 -0.85
N LEU A 156 17.76 5.76 -1.04
CA LEU A 156 16.61 6.09 -0.22
C LEU A 156 16.42 5.05 0.89
N ARG A 157 16.10 5.54 2.09
CA ARG A 157 15.67 4.72 3.23
C ARG A 157 14.33 5.22 3.68
N LEU A 158 13.29 4.44 3.45
CA LEU A 158 11.92 4.82 3.80
C LEU A 158 11.44 3.88 4.90
N THR A 159 10.81 4.43 5.92
CA THR A 159 10.18 3.67 7.02
C THR A 159 8.75 4.14 7.21
N CYS A 160 7.81 3.21 7.19
CA CYS A 160 6.43 3.44 7.60
C CYS A 160 6.24 2.79 8.97
N THR A 161 5.83 3.56 9.99
CA THR A 161 5.53 3.08 11.33
C THR A 161 4.03 2.97 11.53
N PRO A 162 3.53 1.95 12.26
CA PRO A 162 2.09 1.81 12.49
C PRO A 162 1.50 3.02 13.22
N GLY A 163 0.41 3.55 12.69
CA GLY A 163 -0.41 4.56 13.35
C GLY A 163 -1.29 3.97 14.46
N ALA A 164 -1.92 4.84 15.23
CA ALA A 164 -2.91 4.46 16.24
C ALA A 164 -4.23 4.08 15.56
N ALA A 165 -4.33 2.84 15.06
CA ALA A 165 -5.55 2.32 14.47
C ALA A 165 -6.62 2.06 15.53
N GLN A 166 -7.86 2.45 15.25
CA GLN A 166 -9.04 2.11 16.06
C GLN A 166 -10.19 1.62 15.16
N PRO A 167 -10.04 0.47 14.46
CA PRO A 167 -11.07 0.02 13.53
C PRO A 167 -12.36 -0.37 14.27
N SER A 168 -13.50 0.06 13.74
CA SER A 168 -14.83 -0.37 14.16
C SER A 168 -15.20 -1.68 13.47
N PHE A 169 -15.77 -2.61 14.23
CA PHE A 169 -16.27 -3.85 13.61
C PHE A 169 -17.37 -3.55 12.60
N ALA A 170 -18.38 -2.76 12.98
CA ALA A 170 -19.54 -2.52 12.13
C ALA A 170 -19.20 -1.68 10.89
N ARG A 171 -18.34 -0.67 11.02
CA ARG A 171 -18.02 0.25 9.93
C ARG A 171 -16.87 -0.22 9.05
N ASP A 172 -15.86 -0.87 9.62
CA ASP A 172 -14.59 -1.08 8.91
C ASP A 172 -14.37 -2.57 8.59
N VAL A 173 -14.64 -3.48 9.53
CA VAL A 173 -14.39 -4.93 9.34
C VAL A 173 -15.56 -5.64 8.65
N GLN A 174 -16.80 -5.38 9.07
CA GLN A 174 -17.97 -6.06 8.52
C GLN A 174 -18.15 -5.83 7.01
N PRO A 175 -17.90 -4.63 6.44
CA PRO A 175 -17.97 -4.46 4.99
C PRO A 175 -16.95 -5.31 4.22
N ILE A 176 -15.76 -5.53 4.81
CA ILE A 176 -14.74 -6.42 4.24
C ILE A 176 -15.24 -7.87 4.28
N PHE A 177 -15.75 -8.32 5.42
CA PHE A 177 -16.31 -9.67 5.53
C PHE A 177 -17.46 -9.89 4.56
N THR A 178 -18.34 -8.88 4.41
CA THR A 178 -19.48 -8.94 3.50
C THR A 178 -19.04 -9.07 2.05
N SER A 179 -18.10 -8.21 1.62
CA SER A 179 -17.68 -8.16 0.22
C SER A 179 -16.71 -9.28 -0.18
N ARG A 180 -15.86 -9.75 0.75
CA ARG A 180 -14.77 -10.70 0.44
C ARG A 180 -15.04 -12.12 0.91
N CYS A 181 -15.93 -12.32 1.89
CA CYS A 181 -16.07 -13.62 2.59
C CYS A 181 -17.49 -14.16 2.65
N ALA A 182 -18.49 -13.33 2.94
CA ALA A 182 -19.90 -13.69 3.03
C ALA A 182 -20.56 -13.79 1.64
N ILE A 183 -19.90 -14.53 0.75
CA ILE A 183 -20.37 -14.82 -0.59
C ILE A 183 -21.10 -16.17 -0.63
N PRO A 184 -22.05 -16.37 -1.57
CA PRO A 184 -22.74 -17.64 -1.75
C PRO A 184 -21.78 -18.83 -1.75
N SER A 185 -22.14 -19.88 -1.02
CA SER A 185 -21.35 -21.12 -0.85
C SER A 185 -20.05 -21.00 -0.03
N CYS A 186 -19.68 -19.82 0.48
CA CYS A 186 -18.56 -19.65 1.41
C CYS A 186 -19.05 -19.41 2.83
N HIS A 187 -19.23 -18.16 3.26
CA HIS A 187 -19.55 -17.81 4.65
C HIS A 187 -20.89 -17.08 4.81
N THR A 188 -21.89 -17.41 4.00
CA THR A 188 -23.24 -16.84 4.09
C THR A 188 -24.29 -17.88 4.51
N GLY A 189 -25.39 -17.41 5.10
CA GLY A 189 -26.49 -18.22 5.61
C GLY A 189 -26.25 -18.75 7.03
N PRO A 190 -27.13 -19.66 7.50
CA PRO A 190 -26.97 -20.28 8.82
C PRO A 190 -25.59 -20.91 9.00
N ALA A 191 -25.01 -20.76 10.21
CA ALA A 191 -23.67 -21.23 10.49
C ALA A 191 -23.47 -22.71 10.14
N VAL A 192 -24.45 -23.58 10.42
CA VAL A 192 -24.38 -25.03 10.14
C VAL A 192 -24.24 -25.38 8.65
N SER A 193 -24.70 -24.50 7.76
CA SER A 193 -24.62 -24.67 6.30
C SER A 193 -23.49 -23.86 5.66
N ALA A 194 -22.88 -22.93 6.40
CA ALA A 194 -21.76 -22.13 5.94
C ALA A 194 -20.42 -22.87 6.12
N SER A 195 -19.44 -22.55 5.26
CA SER A 195 -18.10 -23.12 5.31
C SER A 195 -17.46 -22.92 6.69
N GLY A 196 -16.84 -23.99 7.20
CA GLY A 196 -16.21 -23.95 8.52
C GLY A 196 -17.20 -23.74 9.69
N MET A 197 -18.49 -23.98 9.46
CA MET A 197 -19.59 -23.72 10.38
C MET A 197 -19.68 -22.25 10.83
N GLN A 198 -19.32 -21.31 9.96
CA GLN A 198 -19.17 -19.88 10.29
C GLN A 198 -19.96 -19.02 9.30
N SER A 199 -20.95 -18.29 9.81
CA SER A 199 -21.56 -17.19 9.08
C SER A 199 -20.76 -15.90 9.32
N LEU A 200 -20.54 -15.15 8.24
CA LEU A 200 -19.96 -13.81 8.22
C LEU A 200 -20.96 -12.76 7.71
N ASP A 201 -22.25 -13.12 7.66
CA ASP A 201 -23.31 -12.17 7.33
C ASP A 201 -23.39 -11.06 8.38
N ALA A 202 -23.87 -9.89 7.95
CA ALA A 202 -24.13 -8.77 8.84
C ALA A 202 -25.02 -9.19 10.04
N ALA A 203 -24.84 -8.50 11.16
CA ALA A 203 -25.44 -8.77 12.47
C ALA A 203 -24.99 -10.06 13.19
N VAL A 204 -24.55 -11.10 12.49
CA VAL A 204 -24.15 -12.38 13.11
C VAL A 204 -22.64 -12.64 13.10
N ALA A 205 -21.91 -12.03 12.17
CA ALA A 205 -20.49 -12.29 11.95
C ALA A 205 -19.62 -12.12 13.20
N TRP A 206 -19.84 -11.08 14.01
CA TRP A 206 -19.07 -10.85 15.23
C TRP A 206 -19.23 -12.01 16.21
N ALA A 207 -20.47 -12.33 16.58
CA ALA A 207 -20.79 -13.40 17.52
C ALA A 207 -20.40 -14.79 16.99
N SER A 208 -20.42 -14.98 15.68
CA SER A 208 -19.95 -16.19 14.99
C SER A 208 -18.42 -16.31 14.97
N SER A 209 -17.67 -15.24 15.23
CA SER A 209 -16.21 -15.20 15.03
C SER A 209 -15.43 -15.00 16.34
N VAL A 210 -15.81 -14.00 17.14
CA VAL A 210 -15.03 -13.58 18.30
C VAL A 210 -15.22 -14.57 19.45
N ASN A 211 -14.10 -15.07 19.99
CA ASN A 211 -14.06 -16.10 21.02
C ASN A 211 -14.70 -17.45 20.65
N VAL A 212 -15.02 -17.66 19.37
CA VAL A 212 -15.58 -18.93 18.88
C VAL A 212 -14.44 -19.85 18.44
N ARG A 213 -14.51 -21.13 18.83
CA ARG A 213 -13.50 -22.12 18.43
C ARG A 213 -13.53 -22.35 16.92
N ALA A 214 -12.37 -22.35 16.28
CA ALA A 214 -12.27 -22.75 14.88
C ALA A 214 -12.55 -24.25 14.73
N THR A 215 -13.23 -24.62 13.65
CA THR A 215 -13.51 -26.03 13.32
C THR A 215 -12.28 -26.75 12.79
N THR A 216 -11.30 -25.99 12.30
CA THR A 216 -10.01 -26.51 11.87
C THR A 216 -8.96 -26.11 12.90
N GLY A 217 -8.39 -27.08 13.60
CA GLY A 217 -7.28 -26.86 14.54
C GLY A 217 -7.70 -26.46 15.97
N LYS A 218 -6.77 -25.78 16.67
CA LYS A 218 -6.88 -25.44 18.10
C LYS A 218 -7.10 -23.95 18.37
N LEU A 219 -7.11 -23.12 17.33
CA LEU A 219 -7.24 -21.66 17.45
C LEU A 219 -8.71 -21.25 17.64
N LEU A 220 -8.92 -20.02 18.11
CA LEU A 220 -10.21 -19.35 17.98
C LEU A 220 -10.29 -18.76 16.57
N ARG A 221 -11.50 -18.60 16.02
CA ARG A 221 -11.73 -17.91 14.74
C ARG A 221 -11.11 -16.51 14.81
N VAL A 222 -11.49 -15.77 15.86
CA VAL A 222 -10.84 -14.55 16.32
C VAL A 222 -10.59 -14.65 17.82
N LYS A 223 -9.33 -14.48 18.22
CA LYS A 223 -8.91 -14.32 19.62
C LYS A 223 -8.60 -12.82 19.85
N PRO A 224 -9.43 -12.11 20.64
CA PRO A 224 -9.17 -10.74 21.08
C PRO A 224 -7.72 -10.51 21.53
N GLY A 225 -7.08 -9.47 21.02
CA GLY A 225 -5.73 -9.05 21.39
C GLY A 225 -4.61 -9.97 20.87
N SER A 226 -4.93 -10.96 20.03
CA SER A 226 -3.94 -11.95 19.59
C SER A 226 -4.11 -12.32 18.12
N ILE A 227 -3.33 -11.63 17.27
CA ILE A 227 -3.19 -11.97 15.85
C ILE A 227 -2.77 -13.43 15.69
N ARG A 228 -1.67 -13.85 16.36
CA ARG A 228 -1.19 -15.25 16.31
C ARG A 228 -2.20 -16.28 16.82
N GLY A 229 -3.09 -15.89 17.74
CA GLY A 229 -4.10 -16.77 18.32
C GLY A 229 -5.37 -16.90 17.46
N SER A 230 -5.46 -16.16 16.36
CA SER A 230 -6.67 -16.00 15.55
C SER A 230 -6.56 -16.75 14.23
N GLN A 231 -7.43 -17.74 14.01
CA GLN A 231 -7.46 -18.53 12.79
C GLN A 231 -7.66 -17.66 11.54
N VAL A 232 -8.44 -16.57 11.62
CA VAL A 232 -8.62 -15.64 10.49
C VAL A 232 -7.29 -15.01 10.08
N ALA A 233 -6.43 -14.60 11.01
CA ALA A 233 -5.14 -13.99 10.72
C ALA A 233 -4.22 -14.96 9.95
N HIS A 234 -4.17 -16.22 10.37
CA HIS A 234 -3.45 -17.28 9.64
C HIS A 234 -3.96 -17.43 8.21
N ARG A 235 -5.27 -17.35 8.01
CA ARG A 235 -5.91 -17.55 6.71
C ARG A 235 -5.72 -16.36 5.77
N VAL A 236 -5.83 -15.12 6.25
CA VAL A 236 -5.66 -13.93 5.38
C VAL A 236 -4.20 -13.60 5.10
N LEU A 237 -3.27 -13.99 5.99
CA LEU A 237 -1.83 -13.84 5.75
C LEU A 237 -1.19 -15.02 5.00
N GLY A 238 -1.87 -16.17 4.94
CA GLY A 238 -1.32 -17.40 4.36
C GLY A 238 -0.18 -18.00 5.19
N GLN A 239 -0.06 -17.61 6.45
CA GLN A 239 1.05 -17.96 7.34
C GLN A 239 0.64 -19.02 8.35
N GLY A 240 1.54 -19.96 8.64
CA GLY A 240 1.34 -20.98 9.68
C GLY A 240 0.11 -21.85 9.47
N LEU A 241 -0.30 -22.06 8.21
CA LEU A 241 -1.42 -22.93 7.87
C LEU A 241 -1.01 -24.40 8.02
N PRO A 242 -1.89 -25.27 8.54
CA PRO A 242 -1.63 -26.71 8.57
C PRO A 242 -1.55 -27.27 7.14
N ARG A 243 -1.05 -28.50 6.99
CA ARG A 243 -1.00 -29.18 5.68
C ARG A 243 -2.40 -29.28 5.09
N GLY A 244 -2.59 -28.77 3.87
CA GLY A 244 -3.91 -28.66 3.22
C GLY A 244 -4.72 -27.42 3.62
N GLY A 245 -4.20 -26.56 4.48
CA GLY A 245 -4.77 -25.24 4.75
C GLY A 245 -4.54 -24.29 3.58
N THR A 246 -5.57 -23.51 3.24
CA THR A 246 -5.56 -22.52 2.16
C THR A 246 -5.60 -21.09 2.70
N LEU A 247 -4.97 -20.18 1.95
CA LEU A 247 -5.15 -18.73 2.05
C LEU A 247 -6.63 -18.40 1.81
N MET A 248 -7.13 -17.37 2.50
CA MET A 248 -8.46 -16.81 2.28
C MET A 248 -8.37 -15.34 1.83
N PRO A 249 -9.17 -14.90 0.85
CA PRO A 249 -10.11 -15.69 0.05
C PRO A 249 -9.42 -16.78 -0.78
N GLN A 250 -10.10 -17.92 -0.98
CA GLN A 250 -9.53 -19.04 -1.74
C GLN A 250 -9.24 -18.62 -3.18
N GLY A 251 -8.14 -19.12 -3.75
CA GLY A 251 -7.71 -18.76 -5.11
C GLY A 251 -6.78 -17.54 -5.18
N CYS A 252 -6.49 -16.89 -4.05
CA CYS A 252 -5.51 -15.81 -3.98
C CYS A 252 -4.06 -16.32 -3.77
N PRO A 253 -3.05 -15.62 -4.34
CA PRO A 253 -3.17 -14.69 -5.46
C PRO A 253 -3.51 -15.46 -6.76
N GLY A 254 -4.51 -15.02 -7.52
CA GLY A 254 -4.96 -15.75 -8.71
C GLY A 254 -6.41 -15.47 -9.11
N PHE A 255 -7.22 -16.52 -9.19
CA PHE A 255 -8.63 -16.47 -9.58
C PHE A 255 -9.52 -16.60 -8.34
N PRO A 256 -9.71 -15.52 -7.56
CA PRO A 256 -10.60 -15.56 -6.42
C PRO A 256 -12.06 -15.72 -6.86
N PRO A 257 -12.95 -16.13 -5.95
CA PRO A 257 -14.39 -16.04 -6.17
C PRO A 257 -14.82 -14.56 -6.31
N ALA A 258 -16.12 -14.31 -6.58
CA ALA A 258 -16.66 -13.00 -6.95
C ALA A 258 -16.24 -11.83 -6.03
N GLY A 259 -15.90 -12.09 -4.76
CA GLY A 259 -15.41 -11.10 -3.82
C GLY A 259 -13.97 -10.60 -4.04
N GLY A 260 -13.16 -11.23 -4.90
CA GLY A 260 -11.77 -10.79 -5.12
C GLY A 260 -10.80 -11.18 -4.01
N CYS A 261 -9.52 -10.80 -4.16
CA CYS A 261 -8.51 -10.92 -3.11
C CYS A 261 -8.56 -9.74 -2.15
N LEU A 262 -8.13 -9.97 -0.91
CA LEU A 262 -7.93 -8.89 0.05
C LEU A 262 -6.75 -8.00 -0.38
N THR A 263 -6.95 -6.70 -0.25
CA THR A 263 -5.91 -5.68 -0.36
C THR A 263 -5.10 -5.56 0.93
N GLU A 264 -3.92 -4.94 0.87
CA GLU A 264 -3.11 -4.70 2.07
C GLU A 264 -3.87 -3.88 3.13
N PRO A 265 -4.62 -2.81 2.79
CA PRO A 265 -5.45 -2.10 3.74
C PRO A 265 -6.55 -2.92 4.40
N GLU A 266 -7.20 -3.82 3.64
CA GLU A 266 -8.23 -4.69 4.21
C GLU A 266 -7.63 -5.72 5.18
N ILE A 267 -6.46 -6.29 4.85
CA ILE A 267 -5.74 -7.19 5.77
C ILE A 267 -5.32 -6.42 7.02
N PHE A 268 -4.75 -5.22 6.87
CA PHE A 268 -4.37 -4.37 7.99
C PHE A 268 -5.57 -4.10 8.89
N THR A 269 -6.71 -3.66 8.33
CA THR A 269 -7.95 -3.35 9.07
C THR A 269 -8.40 -4.53 9.93
N ILE A 270 -8.41 -5.75 9.36
CA ILE A 270 -8.77 -6.97 10.09
C ILE A 270 -7.77 -7.25 11.21
N LEU A 271 -6.46 -7.15 10.94
CA LEU A 271 -5.42 -7.47 11.93
C LEU A 271 -5.35 -6.44 13.05
N ALA A 272 -5.51 -5.16 12.73
CA ALA A 272 -5.55 -4.06 13.68
C ALA A 272 -6.76 -4.20 14.61
N TRP A 273 -7.95 -4.49 14.06
CA TRP A 273 -9.13 -4.79 14.87
C TRP A 273 -8.90 -5.96 15.84
N ILE A 274 -8.25 -7.03 15.40
CA ILE A 274 -7.90 -8.17 16.28
C ILE A 274 -6.93 -7.73 17.38
N ALA A 275 -5.90 -6.95 17.04
CA ALA A 275 -4.90 -6.46 17.98
C ALA A 275 -5.53 -5.57 19.07
N GLU A 276 -6.52 -4.76 18.72
CA GLU A 276 -7.28 -3.89 19.62
C GLU A 276 -8.34 -4.63 20.48
N GLY A 277 -8.33 -5.97 20.47
CA GLY A 277 -9.26 -6.76 21.29
C GLY A 277 -10.56 -7.14 20.57
N ALA A 278 -10.64 -6.95 19.26
CA ALA A 278 -11.79 -7.30 18.44
C ALA A 278 -13.13 -6.74 18.97
N PRO A 279 -13.23 -5.42 19.30
CA PRO A 279 -14.44 -4.82 19.86
C PRO A 279 -15.64 -4.96 18.90
N ASN A 280 -16.86 -4.96 19.45
CA ASN A 280 -18.11 -4.88 18.69
C ASN A 280 -18.67 -3.45 18.81
N ASN A 281 -18.19 -2.55 17.96
CA ASN A 281 -18.42 -1.11 18.02
C ASN A 281 -18.79 -0.52 16.65
#